data_AF-A0A7X9JKQ3-F1
#
_entry.id   AF-A0A7X9JKQ3-F1
#
_cell.length_a   1.000
_cell.length_b   1.000
_cell.length_c   1.000
_cell.angle_alpha   90.00
_cell.angle_beta   90.00
_cell.angle_gamma   90.00
#
_symmetry.space_group_name_H-M   'P 1'
#
loop_
_entity.id
_entity.type
_entity.pdbx_description
1 polymer ?
#
loop_
_entity_poly.entity_id
_entity_poly.type
_entity_poly.pdbx_seq_one_letter_code
_entity_poly.pdbx_strand_id
1 'polypeptide(L)'
;MITFLTLLTISILNVQLSFEQMLGKSKKEIQTIMNSSSEFNINNFGVSTNDNTLRYYNAKKDVTLIFYFNKSQNCMHIKWIEDIDAAEKKVQELNQKYKKSGKNWTTNTNNKNVIIELDKEEYNYSLNYHY
;
A
#
# COMPACT_ATOMS: atom_id res chain seq x y z
N MET A 1 -44.07 28.46 9.30
CA MET A 1 -42.71 28.88 8.88
C MET A 1 -41.75 27.86 9.48
N ILE A 2 -41.36 26.85 8.70
CA ILE A 2 -40.54 25.71 9.19
C ILE A 2 -39.08 26.09 8.98
N THR A 3 -38.36 26.36 10.06
CA THR A 3 -36.91 26.57 10.05
C THR A 3 -36.21 25.22 9.89
N PHE A 4 -35.62 25.01 8.72
CA PHE A 4 -34.68 23.92 8.45
C PHE A 4 -33.41 24.13 9.27
N LEU A 5 -33.16 23.27 10.26
CA LEU A 5 -31.89 23.19 10.96
C LEU A 5 -30.95 22.31 10.13
N THR A 6 -29.94 22.92 9.51
CA THR A 6 -28.94 22.25 8.67
C THR A 6 -28.04 21.35 9.52
N LEU A 7 -28.20 20.04 9.34
CA LEU A 7 -27.34 19.02 9.95
C LEU A 7 -25.98 19.03 9.23
N LEU A 8 -24.98 19.68 9.83
CA LEU A 8 -23.60 19.67 9.35
C LEU A 8 -23.01 18.27 9.58
N THR A 9 -23.10 17.41 8.58
CA THR A 9 -22.45 16.10 8.55
C THR A 9 -20.95 16.31 8.38
N ILE A 10 -20.21 16.24 9.49
CA ILE A 10 -18.76 16.13 9.49
C ILE A 10 -18.44 14.80 8.80
N SER A 11 -18.12 14.87 7.51
CA SER A 11 -17.63 13.75 6.75
C SER A 11 -16.25 13.41 7.30
N ILE A 12 -16.19 12.39 8.15
CA ILE A 12 -14.93 11.80 8.59
C ILE A 12 -14.24 11.29 7.33
N LEU A 13 -13.27 12.05 6.84
CA LEU A 13 -12.36 11.63 5.77
C LEU A 13 -11.63 10.39 6.30
N ASN A 14 -12.12 9.21 5.92
CA ASN A 14 -11.34 7.99 6.01
C ASN A 14 -10.13 8.20 5.10
N VAL A 15 -9.01 8.62 5.70
CA VAL A 15 -7.72 8.67 5.01
C VAL A 15 -7.34 7.22 4.74
N GLN A 16 -7.84 6.70 3.62
CA GLN A 16 -7.44 5.39 3.15
C GLN A 16 -5.97 5.49 2.80
N LEU A 17 -5.15 4.71 3.53
CA LEU A 17 -3.71 4.66 3.31
C LEU A 17 -3.48 4.26 1.85
N SER A 18 -2.96 5.17 1.04
CA SER A 18 -2.58 4.86 -0.34
C SER A 18 -1.10 4.54 -0.36
N PHE A 19 -0.72 3.38 -0.88
CA PHE A 19 0.67 2.95 -0.94
C PHE A 19 1.51 3.90 -1.81
N GLU A 20 0.90 4.53 -2.79
CA GLU A 20 1.52 5.54 -3.66
C GLU A 20 2.00 6.76 -2.86
N GLN A 21 1.26 7.17 -1.82
CA GLN A 21 1.67 8.25 -0.93
C GLN A 21 2.78 7.85 0.05
N MET A 22 3.02 6.55 0.23
CA MET A 22 4.09 6.03 1.08
C MET A 22 5.43 5.99 0.34
N LEU A 23 5.42 5.94 -0.99
CA LEU A 23 6.63 6.07 -1.79
C LEU A 23 7.29 7.44 -1.53
N GLY A 24 8.62 7.43 -1.39
CA GLY A 24 9.44 8.59 -1.06
C GLY A 24 9.49 8.99 0.41
N LYS A 25 8.59 8.47 1.27
CA LYS A 25 8.66 8.73 2.72
C LYS A 25 9.87 8.07 3.36
N SER A 26 10.38 8.68 4.42
CA SER A 26 11.47 8.12 5.20
C SER A 26 11.04 6.86 5.96
N LYS A 27 12.01 5.98 6.27
CA LYS A 27 11.80 4.79 7.10
C LYS A 27 11.07 5.11 8.41
N LYS A 28 11.44 6.22 9.06
CA LYS A 28 10.81 6.69 10.30
C LYS A 28 9.36 7.09 10.10
N GLU A 29 9.03 7.83 9.05
CA GLU A 29 7.64 8.19 8.74
C GLU A 29 6.78 6.95 8.47
N ILE A 30 7.31 5.98 7.73
CA ILE A 30 6.61 4.72 7.47
C ILE A 30 6.36 3.95 8.76
N GLN A 31 7.35 3.85 9.66
CA GLN A 31 7.16 3.24 10.97
C GLN A 31 6.07 3.94 11.78
N THR A 32 6.07 5.28 11.83
CA THR A 32 5.03 6.04 12.54
C THR A 32 3.64 5.76 11.97
N ILE A 33 3.50 5.75 10.64
CA ILE A 33 2.22 5.49 9.95
C ILE A 33 1.74 4.05 10.21
N MET A 34 2.65 3.08 10.15
CA MET A 34 2.28 1.68 10.33
C MET A 34 1.98 1.35 11.80
N ASN A 35 2.68 1.98 12.75
CA ASN A 35 2.42 1.80 14.18
C ASN A 35 1.08 2.41 14.63
N SER A 36 0.54 3.39 13.90
CA SER A 36 -0.81 3.89 14.16
C SER A 36 -1.91 3.03 13.52
N SER A 37 -1.54 2.06 12.66
CA SER A 37 -2.45 1.06 12.11
C SER A 37 -2.57 -0.12 13.07
N SER A 38 -3.79 -0.43 13.51
CA SER A 38 -4.07 -1.61 14.34
C SER A 38 -4.12 -2.91 13.55
N GLU A 39 -4.08 -2.84 12.22
CA GLU A 39 -4.24 -4.02 11.34
C GLU A 39 -2.93 -4.76 11.08
N PHE A 40 -1.78 -4.11 11.23
CA PHE A 40 -0.48 -4.64 10.82
C PHE A 40 0.48 -4.67 12.00
N ASN A 41 1.10 -5.83 12.22
CA ASN A 41 2.14 -5.98 13.22
C ASN A 41 3.51 -6.01 12.54
N ILE A 42 4.52 -5.41 13.19
CA ILE A 42 5.89 -5.54 12.73
C ILE A 42 6.31 -7.00 12.74
N ASN A 43 6.91 -7.46 11.65
CA ASN A 43 7.39 -8.83 11.53
C ASN A 43 8.89 -8.81 11.23
N ASN A 44 9.68 -9.20 12.21
CA ASN A 44 11.15 -9.30 12.08
C ASN A 44 11.60 -10.66 11.54
N PHE A 45 10.67 -11.59 11.28
CA PHE A 45 10.99 -12.92 10.76
C PHE A 45 11.41 -12.85 9.30
N GLY A 46 12.51 -13.50 8.94
CA GLY A 46 13.04 -13.51 7.56
C GLY A 46 13.68 -12.21 7.10
N VAL A 47 13.99 -11.27 8.00
CA VAL A 47 14.76 -10.07 7.66
C VAL A 47 16.21 -10.47 7.42
N SER A 48 16.64 -10.46 6.16
CA SER A 48 18.06 -10.47 5.81
C SER A 48 18.70 -9.18 6.34
N THR A 49 19.84 -9.29 7.00
CA THR A 49 20.57 -8.15 7.58
C THR A 49 21.07 -7.14 6.54
N ASN A 50 20.97 -7.47 5.24
CA ASN A 50 21.42 -6.62 4.14
C ASN A 50 20.30 -5.77 3.52
N ASP A 51 19.03 -6.09 3.79
CA ASP A 51 17.92 -5.46 3.10
C ASP A 51 17.36 -4.34 3.95
N ASN A 52 17.71 -3.10 3.59
CA ASN A 52 17.18 -1.88 4.19
C ASN A 52 15.65 -1.82 3.97
N THR A 53 14.91 -2.54 4.80
CA THR A 53 13.49 -2.85 4.62
C THR A 53 12.71 -2.70 5.93
N LEU A 54 11.38 -2.66 5.81
CA LEU A 54 10.44 -2.88 6.91
C LEU A 54 9.40 -3.89 6.43
N ARG A 55 9.15 -4.91 7.25
CA ARG A 55 8.15 -5.94 6.97
C ARG A 55 7.05 -5.89 8.03
N TYR A 56 5.82 -5.96 7.55
CA TYR A 56 4.62 -6.01 8.36
C TYR A 56 3.74 -7.18 7.93
N TYR A 57 2.98 -7.72 8.87
CA TYR A 57 2.06 -8.84 8.63
C TYR A 57 0.71 -8.57 9.27
N ASN A 58 -0.35 -8.83 8.51
CA ASN A 58 -1.73 -8.84 8.99
C ASN A 58 -2.23 -10.28 9.01
N ALA A 59 -2.24 -10.90 10.19
CA ALA A 59 -2.65 -12.28 10.38
C ALA A 59 -4.12 -12.55 10.07
N LYS A 60 -5.00 -11.53 10.16
CA LYS A 60 -6.43 -11.71 9.89
C LYS A 60 -6.74 -11.80 8.40
N LYS A 61 -5.92 -11.15 7.58
CA LYS A 61 -6.09 -11.10 6.12
C LYS A 61 -5.07 -11.98 5.38
N ASP A 62 -4.14 -12.60 6.12
CA ASP A 62 -2.97 -13.30 5.59
C ASP A 62 -2.20 -12.45 4.55
N VAL A 63 -1.91 -11.21 4.93
CA VAL A 63 -1.22 -10.24 4.07
C VAL A 63 0.15 -9.93 4.64
N THR A 64 1.17 -10.02 3.79
CA THR A 64 2.52 -9.47 4.08
C THR A 64 2.74 -8.19 3.30
N LEU A 65 3.22 -7.14 3.98
CA LEU A 65 3.60 -5.86 3.39
C LEU A 65 5.08 -5.60 3.62
N ILE A 66 5.82 -5.27 2.57
CA ILE A 66 7.26 -5.00 2.62
C ILE A 66 7.55 -3.64 1.99
N PHE A 67 8.29 -2.81 2.71
CA PHE A 67 8.81 -1.53 2.24
C PHE A 67 10.32 -1.65 2.04
N TYR A 68 10.81 -1.19 0.89
CA TYR A 68 12.23 -1.19 0.55
C TYR A 68 12.75 0.25 0.47
N PHE A 69 13.88 0.51 1.12
CA PHE A 69 14.43 1.85 1.29
C PHE A 69 15.79 1.99 0.59
N ASN A 70 16.02 3.13 -0.05
CA ASN A 70 17.34 3.45 -0.60
C ASN A 70 18.37 3.81 0.50
N LYS A 71 19.62 4.11 0.10
CA LYS A 71 20.69 4.49 1.04
C LYS A 71 20.35 5.73 1.88
N SER A 72 19.53 6.64 1.35
CA SER A 72 19.01 7.82 2.05
C SER A 72 17.78 7.54 2.92
N GLN A 73 17.45 6.27 3.15
CA GLN A 73 16.33 5.82 3.98
C GLN A 73 14.94 6.23 3.45
N ASN A 74 14.81 6.54 2.16
CA ASN A 74 13.54 6.85 1.52
C ASN A 74 12.95 5.61 0.85
N CYS A 75 11.65 5.38 1.02
CA CYS A 75 10.92 4.26 0.45
C CYS A 75 10.90 4.38 -1.09
N MET A 76 11.38 3.34 -1.78
CA MET A 76 11.43 3.30 -3.24
C MET A 76 10.51 2.25 -3.84
N HIS A 77 10.22 1.19 -3.08
CA HIS A 77 9.40 0.07 -3.54
C HIS A 77 8.54 -0.44 -2.39
N ILE A 78 7.31 -0.84 -2.70
CA ILE A 78 6.38 -1.47 -1.77
C ILE A 78 5.88 -2.76 -2.41
N LYS A 79 5.97 -3.87 -1.67
CA LYS A 79 5.45 -5.18 -2.08
C LYS A 79 4.36 -5.63 -1.11
N TRP A 80 3.14 -5.78 -1.60
CA TRP A 80 2.03 -6.42 -0.90
C TRP A 80 1.90 -7.86 -1.41
N ILE A 81 1.80 -8.83 -0.51
CA ILE A 81 1.69 -10.26 -0.84
C ILE A 81 0.46 -10.81 -0.13
N GLU A 82 -0.37 -11.54 -0.87
CA GLU A 82 -1.63 -12.13 -0.41
C GLU A 82 -1.92 -13.40 -1.21
N ASP A 83 -2.82 -14.24 -0.70
CA ASP A 83 -3.26 -15.47 -1.35
C ASP A 83 -3.77 -15.24 -2.79
N ILE A 84 -3.45 -16.18 -3.67
CA ILE A 84 -3.80 -16.14 -5.10
C ILE A 84 -5.32 -16.04 -5.34
N ASP A 85 -6.14 -16.56 -4.43
CA ASP A 85 -7.60 -16.53 -4.53
C ASP A 85 -8.15 -15.10 -4.57
N ALA A 86 -7.43 -14.12 -4.01
CA ALA A 86 -7.81 -12.71 -4.02
C ALA A 86 -7.33 -11.94 -5.28
N ALA A 87 -6.54 -12.56 -6.16
CA ALA A 87 -5.87 -11.86 -7.25
C ALA A 87 -6.84 -11.27 -8.30
N GLU A 88 -7.89 -12.01 -8.69
CA GLU A 88 -8.86 -11.51 -9.68
C GLU A 88 -9.66 -10.31 -9.17
N LYS A 89 -10.07 -10.36 -7.90
CA LYS A 89 -10.69 -9.21 -7.24
C LYS A 89 -9.74 -8.03 -7.21
N LYS A 90 -8.45 -8.25 -6.91
CA LYS A 90 -7.46 -7.18 -6.92
C LYS A 90 -7.30 -6.54 -8.30
N VAL A 91 -7.24 -7.34 -9.37
CA VAL A 91 -7.18 -6.84 -10.75
C VAL A 91 -8.38 -5.93 -11.07
N GLN A 92 -9.59 -6.31 -10.63
CA GLN A 92 -10.78 -5.48 -10.81
C GLN A 92 -10.66 -4.14 -10.06
N GLU A 93 -10.21 -4.17 -8.80
CA GLU A 93 -9.95 -2.96 -8.00
C GLU A 93 -8.91 -2.04 -8.68
N LEU A 94 -7.83 -2.61 -9.22
CA LEU A 94 -6.80 -1.84 -9.93
C LEU A 94 -7.33 -1.21 -11.22
N ASN A 95 -8.13 -1.94 -12.00
CA ASN A 95 -8.76 -1.43 -13.22
C ASN A 95 -9.77 -0.29 -12.94
N GLN A 96 -10.41 -0.31 -11.76
CA GLN A 96 -11.30 0.76 -11.34
C GLN A 96 -10.54 1.99 -10.84
N LYS A 97 -9.40 1.79 -10.16
CA LYS A 97 -8.66 2.87 -9.50
C LYS A 97 -7.61 3.54 -10.39
N TYR A 98 -7.00 2.81 -11.32
CA TYR A 98 -5.80 3.27 -12.02
C TYR A 98 -5.91 3.16 -13.54
N LYS A 99 -5.07 3.94 -14.23
CA LYS A 99 -4.94 3.83 -15.69
C LYS A 99 -4.07 2.63 -16.03
N LYS A 100 -4.65 1.65 -16.73
CA LYS A 100 -3.91 0.51 -17.27
C LYS A 100 -2.99 0.94 -18.40
N SER A 101 -1.76 0.44 -18.40
CA SER A 101 -0.71 0.67 -19.40
C SER A 101 -0.01 -0.65 -19.70
N GLY A 102 -0.44 -1.32 -20.78
CA GLY A 102 0.02 -2.67 -21.09
C GLY A 102 -0.37 -3.68 -20.00
N LYS A 103 0.64 -4.31 -19.38
CA LYS A 103 0.46 -5.27 -18.28
C LYS A 103 0.34 -4.59 -16.90
N ASN A 104 0.69 -3.32 -16.81
CA ASN A 104 0.83 -2.60 -15.55
C ASN A 104 -0.30 -1.57 -15.39
N TRP A 105 -0.38 -0.97 -14.20
CA TRP A 105 -1.17 0.23 -13.96
C TRP A 105 -0.24 1.39 -13.62
N THR A 106 -0.71 2.59 -13.89
CA THR A 106 0.04 3.83 -13.63
C THR A 106 -0.83 4.85 -12.94
N THR A 107 -0.21 5.65 -12.07
CA THR A 107 -0.81 6.84 -11.50
C THR A 107 0.25 7.92 -11.31
N ASN A 108 -0.18 9.18 -11.24
CA ASN A 108 0.71 10.28 -10.86
C ASN A 108 0.46 10.62 -9.40
N THR A 109 1.47 10.49 -8.55
CA THR A 109 1.40 10.86 -7.14
C THR A 109 2.70 11.57 -6.77
N ASN A 110 2.60 12.71 -6.08
CA ASN A 110 3.76 13.54 -5.70
C ASN A 110 4.64 13.96 -6.89
N ASN A 111 4.02 14.30 -8.04
CA ASN A 111 4.70 14.64 -9.30
C ASN A 111 5.61 13.54 -9.86
N LYS A 112 5.38 12.29 -9.45
CA LYS A 112 6.10 11.12 -9.96
C LYS A 112 5.12 10.13 -10.55
N ASN A 113 5.52 9.53 -11.66
CA ASN A 113 4.80 8.40 -12.22
C ASN A 113 5.06 7.20 -11.32
N VAL A 114 4.01 6.60 -10.78
CA VAL A 114 4.06 5.37 -10.00
C VAL A 114 3.57 4.25 -10.89
N ILE A 115 4.39 3.20 -11.00
CA ILE A 115 4.08 1.97 -11.71
C ILE A 115 3.60 0.96 -10.68
N ILE A 116 2.53 0.26 -11.05
CA ILE A 116 1.87 -0.76 -10.25
C ILE A 116 1.84 -2.04 -11.05
N GLU A 117 2.46 -3.09 -10.52
CA GLU A 117 2.59 -4.40 -11.18
C GLU A 117 1.97 -5.48 -10.31
N LEU A 118 1.27 -6.41 -10.94
CA LEU A 118 0.71 -7.58 -10.26
C LEU A 118 1.37 -8.84 -10.83
N ASP A 119 2.13 -9.52 -9.98
CA ASP A 119 2.80 -10.77 -10.30
C ASP A 119 2.08 -11.92 -9.61
N LYS A 120 1.74 -12.97 -10.37
CA LYS A 120 1.12 -14.18 -9.83
C LYS A 120 2.16 -15.28 -9.70
N GLU A 121 2.20 -15.91 -8.55
CA GLU A 121 2.94 -17.14 -8.26
C GLU A 121 1.93 -18.31 -8.09
N GLU A 122 2.43 -19.51 -7.76
CA GLU A 122 1.59 -20.71 -7.63
C GLU A 122 0.53 -20.60 -6.52
N TYR A 123 0.90 -19.99 -5.38
CA TYR A 123 0.05 -19.93 -4.19
C TYR A 123 -0.27 -18.51 -3.72
N ASN A 124 0.38 -17.49 -4.30
CA ASN A 124 0.22 -16.11 -3.89
C ASN A 124 0.26 -15.18 -5.10
N TYR A 125 -0.16 -13.94 -4.91
CA TYR A 125 0.20 -12.86 -5.81
C TYR A 125 0.92 -11.76 -5.05
N SER A 126 1.70 -10.96 -5.78
CA SER A 126 2.28 -9.75 -5.25
C SER A 126 1.88 -8.52 -6.05
N LEU A 127 1.60 -7.43 -5.34
CA LEU A 127 1.36 -6.11 -5.88
C LEU A 127 2.56 -5.22 -5.55
N ASN A 128 3.21 -4.73 -6.59
CA ASN A 128 4.45 -3.98 -6.52
C ASN A 128 4.20 -2.52 -6.90
N TYR A 129 4.56 -1.58 -6.03
CA TYR A 129 4.51 -0.14 -6.28
C TYR A 129 5.92 0.44 -6.31
N HIS A 130 6.28 1.15 -7.37
CA HIS A 130 7.58 1.81 -7.50
C HIS A 130 7.51 2.99 -8.48
N TYR A 131 8.61 3.75 -8.58
CA TYR A 131 8.80 4.81 -9.58
C TYR A 131 9.38 4.27 -10.88
#